data_AF-A0A673LKB5-F1
#
_entry.id   AF-A0A673LKB5-F1
#
_cell.length_a   1.000
_cell.length_b   1.000
_cell.length_c   1.000
_cell.angle_alpha   90.00
_cell.angle_beta   90.00
_cell.angle_gamma   90.00
#
_symmetry.space_group_name_H-M   'P 1'
#
loop_
_entity.id
_entity.type
_entity.pdbx_description
1 polymer ?
#
loop_
_entity_poly.entity_id
_entity_poly.type
_entity_poly.pdbx_seq_one_letter_code
_entity_poly.pdbx_strand_id
1 'polypeptide(L)'
;TYEYIFGSSYKDEAERVPGVPGEIGRSEPDVTDLKSRTRLVKWNYLEGRLYPQCTGTHRRSVCIYGAAELRWLLEDGHWFANKFDPKIDPVIIKCLEEKHKCKNPLPIDWS
;
A
#
# COMPACT_ATOMS: atom_id res chain seq x y z
N THR A 1 2.53 -12.71 -7.95
CA THR A 1 2.12 -11.45 -7.31
C THR A 1 1.02 -11.67 -6.29
N TYR A 2 1.09 -11.00 -5.13
CA TYR A 2 0.16 -11.06 -4.00
C TYR A 2 -0.28 -9.65 -3.57
N GLU A 3 -1.38 -9.59 -2.81
CA GLU A 3 -1.89 -8.40 -2.12
C GLU A 3 -1.80 -8.66 -0.61
N TYR A 4 -1.27 -7.69 0.14
CA TYR A 4 -1.05 -7.82 1.59
C TYR A 4 -1.92 -6.85 2.37
N ILE A 5 -2.38 -7.31 3.54
CA ILE A 5 -3.21 -6.55 4.49
C ILE A 5 -2.33 -6.12 5.68
N PHE A 6 -2.26 -4.82 5.98
CA PHE A 6 -1.48 -4.24 7.07
C PHE A 6 -2.30 -3.90 8.31
N GLY A 7 -3.64 -3.86 8.20
CA GLY A 7 -4.57 -3.41 9.26
C GLY A 7 -5.47 -4.51 9.83
N SER A 8 -5.86 -4.35 11.10
CA SER A 8 -6.92 -5.12 11.75
C SER A 8 -8.28 -4.52 11.34
N SER A 9 -9.02 -5.23 10.49
CA SER A 9 -10.34 -4.90 9.94
C SER A 9 -11.24 -4.10 10.89
N TYR A 10 -11.69 -2.91 10.47
CA TYR A 10 -13.00 -2.35 10.82
C TYR A 10 -13.48 -1.40 9.72
N LYS A 11 -14.50 -1.87 8.96
CA LYS A 11 -15.59 -1.19 8.19
C LYS A 11 -15.27 0.19 7.55
N ASP A 12 -15.59 0.46 6.30
CA ASP A 12 -16.96 0.64 5.81
C ASP A 12 -16.96 0.58 4.28
N GLU A 13 -17.85 -0.22 3.68
CA GLU A 13 -18.07 -0.22 2.23
C GLU A 13 -19.56 0.02 1.96
N ALA A 14 -20.00 1.26 2.11
CA ALA A 14 -21.31 1.72 1.63
C ALA A 14 -21.36 3.26 1.46
N GLU A 15 -20.30 3.93 1.01
CA GLU A 15 -20.22 5.40 1.03
C GLU A 15 -21.26 6.14 0.16
N ARG A 16 -22.02 5.47 -0.73
CA ARG A 16 -22.96 6.13 -1.65
C ARG A 16 -24.42 5.74 -1.51
N VAL A 17 -24.77 5.02 -0.44
CA VAL A 17 -26.15 4.66 -0.15
C VAL A 17 -26.75 5.72 0.78
N PRO A 18 -27.85 6.39 0.40
CA PRO A 18 -28.48 7.37 1.28
C PRO A 18 -28.89 6.74 2.62
N GLY A 19 -28.50 7.38 3.72
CA GLY A 19 -28.91 6.96 5.07
C GLY A 19 -28.02 5.90 5.73
N VAL A 20 -26.84 5.62 5.19
CA VAL A 20 -25.82 4.79 5.87
C VAL A 20 -24.79 5.65 6.62
N PRO A 21 -24.21 5.16 7.73
CA PRO A 21 -23.05 5.80 8.34
C PRO A 21 -21.89 5.86 7.33
N GLY A 22 -21.29 7.05 7.13
CA GLY A 22 -20.20 7.26 6.16
C GLY A 22 -20.65 7.68 4.76
N GLU A 23 -21.90 8.14 4.58
CA GLU A 23 -22.38 8.66 3.30
C GLU A 23 -21.55 9.86 2.80
N ILE A 24 -21.11 9.76 1.55
CA ILE A 24 -20.52 10.83 0.75
C ILE A 24 -21.61 11.34 -0.19
N GLY A 25 -21.92 12.64 -0.08
CA GLY A 25 -22.93 13.27 -0.92
C GLY A 25 -22.58 13.11 -2.40
N ARG A 26 -23.60 12.90 -3.26
CA ARG A 26 -23.39 12.73 -4.72
C ARG A 26 -22.66 13.90 -5.40
N SER A 27 -22.69 15.07 -4.78
CA SER A 27 -22.04 16.30 -5.26
C SER A 27 -20.60 16.45 -4.77
N GLU A 28 -20.15 15.59 -3.84
CA GLU A 28 -18.79 15.64 -3.32
C GLU A 28 -17.79 14.94 -4.26
N PRO A 29 -16.52 15.40 -4.31
CA PRO A 29 -15.49 14.78 -5.13
C PRO A 29 -15.25 13.33 -4.73
N ASP A 30 -14.95 12.48 -5.72
CA ASP A 30 -14.52 11.11 -5.48
C ASP A 30 -13.34 11.05 -4.50
N VAL A 31 -13.44 10.14 -3.52
CA VAL A 31 -12.32 9.81 -2.65
C VAL A 31 -11.29 9.06 -3.49
N THR A 32 -10.19 9.73 -3.79
CA THR A 32 -9.07 9.13 -4.52
C THR A 32 -8.44 8.00 -3.69
N ASP A 33 -7.86 6.99 -4.34
CA ASP A 33 -7.15 5.87 -3.70
C ASP A 33 -6.13 6.31 -2.63
N LEU A 34 -5.52 7.49 -2.78
CA LEU A 34 -4.57 8.05 -1.80
C LEU A 34 -5.24 8.61 -0.54
N LYS A 35 -6.48 9.11 -0.68
CA LYS A 35 -7.30 9.60 0.43
C LYS A 35 -8.05 8.45 1.10
N SER A 36 -8.41 7.43 0.33
CA SER A 36 -8.99 6.21 0.87
C SER A 36 -7.94 5.46 1.68
N ARG A 37 -8.33 4.96 2.85
CA ARG A 37 -7.46 4.09 3.67
C ARG A 37 -7.51 2.63 3.23
N THR A 38 -8.36 2.27 2.27
CA THR A 38 -8.58 0.86 1.93
C THR A 38 -7.40 0.30 1.15
N ARG A 39 -6.95 0.90 0.05
CA ARG A 39 -5.96 0.27 -0.83
C ARG A 39 -4.93 1.23 -1.43
N LEU A 40 -3.67 0.84 -1.34
CA LEU A 40 -2.53 1.58 -1.89
C LEU A 40 -1.95 0.90 -3.13
N VAL A 41 -2.16 1.52 -4.29
CA VAL A 41 -1.63 1.08 -5.58
C VAL A 41 -0.75 2.19 -6.15
N LYS A 42 0.54 1.90 -6.36
CA LYS A 42 1.44 2.78 -7.12
C LYS A 42 1.39 2.45 -8.61
N TRP A 43 1.08 3.46 -9.40
CA TRP A 43 1.04 3.46 -10.85
C TRP A 43 2.26 4.22 -11.38
N ASN A 44 2.99 3.61 -12.32
CA ASN A 44 4.27 4.14 -12.80
C ASN A 44 4.19 5.58 -13.32
N TYR A 45 3.08 5.97 -13.95
CA TYR A 45 2.88 7.30 -14.53
C TYR A 45 2.53 8.39 -13.50
N LEU A 46 2.31 8.03 -12.23
CA LEU A 46 2.04 8.97 -11.13
C LEU A 46 3.21 9.04 -10.13
N GLU A 47 4.24 8.21 -10.31
CA GLU A 47 5.44 8.22 -9.50
C GLU A 47 6.21 9.54 -9.65
N GLY A 48 6.76 10.03 -8.55
CA GLY A 48 7.40 11.35 -8.46
C GLY A 48 6.42 12.53 -8.37
N ARG A 49 5.13 12.32 -8.69
CA ARG A 49 4.09 13.34 -8.56
C ARG A 49 3.23 13.14 -7.31
N LEU A 50 2.70 11.92 -7.13
CA LEU A 50 1.78 11.61 -6.03
C LEU A 50 2.43 10.77 -4.93
N TYR A 51 3.46 10.01 -5.26
CA TYR A 51 4.21 9.17 -4.32
C TYR A 51 5.65 9.00 -4.80
N PRO A 52 6.56 8.56 -3.92
CA PRO A 52 7.93 8.23 -4.30
C PRO A 52 7.98 7.17 -5.41
N GLN A 53 9.07 7.21 -6.18
CA GLN A 53 9.39 6.21 -7.20
C GLN A 53 9.36 4.78 -6.63
N CYS A 54 8.93 3.82 -7.45
CA CYS A 54 8.94 2.40 -7.10
C CYS A 54 10.38 1.88 -7.09
N THR A 55 10.80 1.24 -5.99
CA THR A 55 12.13 0.64 -5.85
C THR A 55 12.21 -0.80 -6.35
N GLY A 56 11.06 -1.46 -6.55
CA GLY A 56 10.98 -2.77 -7.19
C GLY A 56 10.88 -2.68 -8.72
N THR A 57 9.80 -3.23 -9.28
CA THR A 57 9.58 -3.23 -10.74
C THR A 57 8.12 -2.98 -11.09
N HIS A 58 7.80 -2.76 -12.36
CA HIS A 58 6.43 -2.56 -12.80
C HIS A 58 5.91 -3.74 -13.59
N ARG A 59 4.66 -4.15 -13.33
CA ARG A 59 3.91 -5.04 -14.23
C ARG A 59 2.54 -4.49 -14.53
N ARG A 60 2.27 -4.29 -15.83
CA ARG A 60 1.06 -3.63 -16.34
C ARG A 60 0.86 -2.26 -15.67
N SER A 61 1.93 -1.46 -15.66
CA SER A 61 1.97 -0.10 -15.07
C SER A 61 1.78 -0.01 -13.55
N VAL A 62 1.65 -1.13 -12.84
CA VAL A 62 1.57 -1.14 -11.37
C VAL A 62 2.91 -1.55 -10.77
N CYS A 63 3.34 -0.83 -9.74
CA CYS A 63 4.52 -1.14 -8.94
C CYS A 63 4.33 -2.48 -8.20
N ILE A 64 5.35 -3.32 -8.33
CA ILE A 64 5.61 -4.45 -7.46
C ILE A 64 6.63 -3.94 -6.44
N TYR A 65 6.21 -3.78 -5.19
CA TYR A 65 6.99 -3.15 -4.12
C TYR A 65 8.26 -3.96 -3.78
N GLY A 66 9.33 -3.24 -3.43
CA GLY A 66 10.58 -3.78 -2.89
C GLY A 66 10.81 -3.32 -1.44
N ALA A 67 11.73 -3.93 -0.72
CA ALA A 67 11.90 -3.75 0.73
C ALA A 67 12.12 -2.28 1.17
N ALA A 68 12.61 -1.42 0.28
CA ALA A 68 12.77 0.00 0.56
C ALA A 68 11.43 0.75 0.69
N GLU A 69 10.32 0.22 0.15
CA GLU A 69 8.98 0.76 0.40
C GLU A 69 8.42 0.42 1.78
N LEU A 70 9.04 -0.48 2.55
CA LEU A 70 8.48 -0.97 3.81
C LEU A 70 8.19 0.18 4.79
N ARG A 71 9.11 1.14 4.93
CA ARG A 71 8.90 2.32 5.79
C ARG A 71 7.68 3.12 5.34
N TRP A 72 7.60 3.41 4.04
CA TRP A 72 6.50 4.18 3.48
C TRP A 72 5.16 3.46 3.62
N LEU A 73 5.09 2.16 3.30
CA LEU A 73 3.89 1.34 3.43
C LEU A 73 3.39 1.25 4.88
N LEU A 74 4.29 1.22 5.87
CA LEU A 74 3.94 1.16 7.29
C LEU A 74 3.52 2.51 7.87
N GLU A 75 3.97 3.62 7.27
CA GLU A 75 3.68 5.00 7.71
C GLU A 75 2.41 5.58 7.06
N ASP A 76 2.08 5.21 5.81
CA ASP A 76 0.99 5.80 5.01
C ASP A 76 -0.41 5.52 5.60
N GLY A 77 -0.56 4.42 6.35
CA GLY A 77 -1.78 4.10 7.10
C GLY A 77 -2.87 3.37 6.30
N HIS A 78 -2.59 2.93 5.06
CA HIS A 78 -3.50 2.09 4.27
C HIS A 78 -3.58 0.66 4.81
N TRP A 79 -4.74 0.04 4.60
CA TRP A 79 -5.01 -1.32 5.05
C TRP A 79 -4.50 -2.37 4.08
N PHE A 80 -4.53 -2.11 2.78
CA PHE A 80 -4.07 -3.04 1.76
C PHE A 80 -3.03 -2.36 0.86
N ALA A 81 -2.04 -3.09 0.37
CA ALA A 81 -1.25 -2.64 -0.78
C ALA A 81 -1.10 -3.72 -1.83
N ASN A 82 -0.98 -3.26 -3.07
CA ASN A 82 -0.84 -4.11 -4.24
C ASN A 82 0.21 -3.46 -5.18
N LYS A 83 1.23 -4.18 -5.67
CA LYS A 83 1.45 -5.64 -5.65
C LYS A 83 2.77 -6.01 -4.97
N PHE A 84 2.86 -7.25 -4.51
CA PHE A 84 4.10 -7.87 -4.02
C PHE A 84 4.43 -9.10 -4.84
N ASP A 85 5.69 -9.46 -5.04
CA ASP A 85 6.06 -10.72 -5.68
C ASP A 85 7.34 -11.28 -5.05
N PRO A 86 7.33 -12.51 -4.51
CA PRO A 86 8.50 -13.09 -3.85
C PRO A 86 9.68 -13.29 -4.81
N LYS A 87 9.45 -13.27 -6.12
CA LYS A 87 10.53 -13.32 -7.12
C LYS A 87 11.22 -11.97 -7.32
N ILE A 88 10.56 -10.87 -6.94
CA ILE A 88 11.12 -9.51 -7.04
C ILE A 88 11.84 -9.16 -5.75
N ASP A 89 11.16 -9.33 -4.63
CA ASP A 89 11.75 -9.12 -3.32
C ASP A 89 11.05 -10.00 -2.29
N PRO A 90 11.66 -11.10 -1.81
CA PRO A 90 11.09 -11.93 -0.77
C PRO A 90 11.21 -11.29 0.63
N VAL A 91 12.12 -10.32 0.82
CA VAL A 91 12.37 -9.68 2.11
C VAL A 91 11.18 -8.84 2.53
N ILE A 92 10.60 -8.06 1.60
CA ILE A 92 9.42 -7.24 1.91
C ILE A 92 8.25 -8.11 2.38
N ILE A 93 8.02 -9.24 1.71
CA ILE A 93 6.95 -10.19 2.07
C ILE A 93 7.20 -10.73 3.48
N LYS A 94 8.41 -11.23 3.74
CA LYS A 94 8.80 -11.74 5.05
C LYS A 94 8.65 -10.67 6.14
N CYS A 95 9.06 -9.43 5.87
CA CYS A 95 8.94 -8.31 6.80
C CYS A 95 7.49 -7.96 7.13
N LEU A 96 6.60 -8.04 6.14
CA LEU A 96 5.17 -7.76 6.31
C LEU A 96 4.47 -8.86 7.11
N GLU A 97 4.84 -10.12 6.88
CA GLU A 97 4.35 -11.27 7.67
C GLU A 97 4.89 -11.22 9.11
N GLU A 98 6.17 -10.88 9.27
CA GLU A 98 6.86 -10.82 10.55
C GLU A 98 6.95 -9.38 11.06
N LYS A 99 5.83 -8.63 11.05
CA LYS A 99 5.62 -7.16 11.32
C LYS A 99 6.49 -6.50 12.42
N HIS A 100 7.15 -7.27 13.27
CA HIS A 100 8.08 -6.82 14.32
C HIS A 100 9.57 -6.84 13.94
N LYS A 101 10.02 -7.62 12.94
CA LYS A 101 11.45 -7.84 12.68
C LYS A 101 12.11 -6.73 11.86
N CYS A 102 11.36 -6.01 11.04
CA CYS A 102 11.91 -5.02 10.12
C CYS A 102 11.66 -3.56 10.52
N LYS A 103 11.10 -3.33 11.73
CA LYS A 103 10.98 -1.99 12.33
C LYS A 103 12.33 -1.38 12.72
N ASN A 104 13.32 -2.24 12.94
CA ASN A 104 14.72 -1.85 13.12
C ASN A 104 15.51 -2.50 11.99
N PRO A 105 15.72 -1.84 10.85
CA PRO A 105 16.77 -2.27 9.95
C PRO A 105 18.07 -2.10 10.73
N LEU A 106 18.59 -3.20 11.28
CA LEU A 106 20.01 -3.29 11.55
C LEU A 106 20.72 -2.89 10.24
N PRO A 107 21.89 -2.24 10.30
CA PRO A 107 22.68 -2.00 9.10
C PRO A 107 22.90 -3.36 8.46
N ILE A 108 22.21 -3.63 7.34
CA ILE A 108 22.42 -4.84 6.57
C ILE A 108 23.79 -4.63 5.96
N ASP A 109 24.77 -5.24 6.61
CA ASP A 109 26.07 -5.54 6.05
C ASP A 109 25.83 -6.31 4.74
N TRP A 110 26.18 -5.68 3.62
CA TRP A 110 26.19 -6.30 2.30
C TRP A 110 27.59 -6.87 1.99
N SER A 111 28.15 -7.67 2.90
CA SER A 111 29.35 -8.49 2.65
C SER A 111 29.11 -9.99 2.81
#